data_AF-A0A7S1TZM4-F1
#
_entry.id   AF-A0A7S1TZM4-F1
#
_cell.length_a   1.000
_cell.length_b   1.000
_cell.length_c   1.000
_cell.angle_alpha   90.00
_cell.angle_beta   90.00
_cell.angle_gamma   90.00
#
_symmetry.space_group_name_H-M   'P 1'
#
loop_
_entity.id
_entity.type
_entity.pdbx_description
1 polymer ?
#
loop_
_entity_poly.entity_id
_entity_poly.type
_entity_poly.pdbx_seq_one_letter_code
_entity_poly.pdbx_strand_id
1 'polypeptide(L)'
;PEDAAMYIHRVGRTARFKASGRALLMLMPEEQDTVLAELAERSIEPKQLHINPKRTEADMNRRAAGELARKNETKLLAEKAFTSYLRSLLLLPGLRMLRPSLLDLNAFAASLGLGTLPDTSFISAFESNKVSREDVRTQKNSNKSLQRLRDDIKKDKAAKRRAREERERQKRAEMEARLKQAAGQAAGQAAGQAA
;
A
#
# COMPACT_ATOMS: atom_id res chain seq x y z
N PRO A 1 -19.51 1.47 1.82
CA PRO A 1 -19.52 1.37 3.31
C PRO A 1 -19.22 -0.09 3.65
N GLU A 2 -18.57 -0.38 4.77
CA GLU A 2 -18.16 -1.76 5.09
C GLU A 2 -19.31 -2.63 5.62
N ASP A 3 -20.24 -2.01 6.33
CA ASP A 3 -21.43 -2.61 6.95
C ASP A 3 -22.55 -1.55 6.98
N ALA A 4 -23.80 -1.97 7.02
CA ALA A 4 -24.96 -1.15 7.32
C ALA A 4 -24.79 -0.29 8.59
N ALA A 5 -24.13 -0.78 9.66
CA ALA A 5 -23.83 0.04 10.85
C ALA A 5 -22.96 1.27 10.52
N MET A 6 -21.93 1.09 9.70
CA MET A 6 -21.08 2.20 9.25
C MET A 6 -21.82 3.14 8.30
N TYR A 7 -22.74 2.62 7.49
CA TYR A 7 -23.63 3.45 6.70
C TYR A 7 -24.50 4.35 7.59
N ILE A 8 -25.12 3.80 8.64
CA ILE A 8 -25.95 4.54 9.61
C ILE A 8 -25.15 5.67 10.26
N HIS A 9 -23.94 5.40 10.73
CA HIS A 9 -23.08 6.43 11.32
C HIS A 9 -22.72 7.55 10.34
N ARG A 10 -22.53 7.22 9.05
CA ARG A 10 -22.25 8.18 7.99
C ARG A 10 -23.44 9.08 7.70
N VAL A 11 -24.64 8.51 7.54
CA VAL A 11 -25.85 9.31 7.29
C VAL A 11 -26.28 10.10 8.53
N GLY A 12 -26.02 9.58 9.74
CA GLY A 12 -26.21 10.30 11.00
C GLY A 12 -25.28 11.50 11.19
N ARG A 13 -24.40 11.81 10.23
CA ARG A 13 -23.68 13.09 10.20
C ARG A 13 -24.54 14.23 9.65
N THR A 14 -25.55 13.94 8.83
CA THR A 14 -26.49 14.93 8.29
C THR A 14 -27.73 15.10 9.19
N ALA A 15 -28.62 16.02 8.83
CA ALA A 15 -29.92 16.24 9.48
C ALA A 15 -29.87 16.38 11.03
N ARG A 16 -28.94 17.19 11.55
CA ARG A 16 -28.79 17.39 13.00
C ARG A 16 -29.77 18.44 13.53
N PHE A 17 -30.27 18.20 14.75
CA PHE A 17 -31.24 19.07 15.44
C PHE A 17 -32.51 19.33 14.62
N LYS A 18 -32.64 20.54 14.07
CA LYS A 18 -33.79 21.00 13.27
C LYS A 18 -33.48 21.11 11.77
N ALA A 19 -32.24 20.84 11.36
CA ALA A 19 -31.87 20.90 9.95
C ALA A 19 -32.30 19.63 9.23
N SER A 20 -32.88 19.76 8.04
CA SER A 20 -33.12 18.64 7.15
C SER A 20 -31.84 18.30 6.38
N GLY A 21 -31.68 17.03 6.02
CA GLY A 21 -30.52 16.53 5.31
C GLY A 21 -30.87 15.33 4.45
N ARG A 22 -30.17 15.16 3.33
CA ARG A 22 -30.32 14.03 2.42
C ARG A 22 -28.97 13.37 2.23
N ALA A 23 -28.97 12.04 2.07
CA ALA A 23 -27.79 11.26 1.72
C ALA A 23 -28.05 10.54 0.40
N LEU A 24 -27.04 10.44 -0.45
CA LEU A 24 -27.08 9.68 -1.68
C LEU A 24 -26.14 8.48 -1.55
N LEU A 25 -26.64 7.30 -1.92
CA LEU A 25 -25.86 6.09 -2.03
C LEU A 25 -25.76 5.72 -3.51
N MET A 26 -24.53 5.54 -4.01
CA MET A 26 -24.26 5.07 -5.36
C MET A 26 -23.75 3.64 -5.27
N LEU A 27 -24.39 2.73 -5.98
CA LEU A 27 -24.10 1.30 -5.99
C LEU A 27 -23.93 0.84 -7.44
N MET A 28 -23.09 -0.17 -7.65
CA MET A 28 -23.09 -0.90 -8.91
C MET A 28 -24.30 -1.84 -9.01
N PRO A 29 -24.73 -2.22 -10.22
CA PRO A 29 -25.87 -3.13 -10.41
C PRO A 29 -25.69 -4.46 -9.65
N GLU A 30 -24.47 -4.98 -9.62
CA GLU A 30 -24.11 -6.23 -8.95
C GLU A 30 -24.09 -6.11 -7.41
N GLU A 31 -23.86 -4.90 -6.88
CA GLU A 31 -23.85 -4.61 -5.45
C GLU A 31 -25.24 -4.39 -4.87
N GLN A 32 -26.17 -3.96 -5.73
CA GLN A 32 -27.45 -3.41 -5.32
C GLN A 32 -28.22 -4.37 -4.42
N ASP A 33 -28.41 -5.62 -4.85
CA ASP A 33 -29.23 -6.58 -4.13
C ASP A 33 -28.65 -6.94 -2.75
N THR A 34 -27.33 -7.09 -2.68
CA THR A 34 -26.65 -7.43 -1.43
C THR A 34 -26.74 -6.29 -0.41
N VAL A 35 -26.44 -5.06 -0.86
CA VAL A 35 -26.44 -3.89 0.02
C VAL A 35 -27.86 -3.53 0.45
N LEU A 36 -28.85 -3.65 -0.44
CA LEU A 36 -30.24 -3.40 -0.09
C LEU A 36 -30.77 -4.42 0.92
N ALA A 37 -30.42 -5.70 0.78
CA ALA A 37 -30.79 -6.72 1.76
C ALA A 37 -30.21 -6.43 3.16
N GLU A 38 -28.93 -6.05 3.23
CA GLU A 38 -28.25 -5.72 4.49
C GLU A 38 -28.84 -4.46 5.15
N LEU A 39 -29.25 -3.47 4.36
CA LEU A 39 -29.93 -2.28 4.87
C LEU A 39 -31.37 -2.59 5.32
N ALA A 40 -32.07 -3.47 4.63
CA ALA A 40 -33.42 -3.90 4.98
C ALA A 40 -33.45 -4.65 6.33
N GLU A 41 -32.43 -5.46 6.63
CA GLU A 41 -32.28 -6.12 7.93
C GLU A 41 -32.21 -5.12 9.09
N ARG A 42 -31.67 -3.92 8.85
CA ARG A 42 -31.65 -2.81 9.82
C ARG A 42 -32.84 -1.85 9.68
N SER A 43 -33.89 -2.26 8.97
CA SER A 43 -35.12 -1.49 8.72
C SER A 43 -34.88 -0.16 7.98
N ILE A 44 -33.92 -0.13 7.06
CA ILE A 44 -33.62 1.04 6.23
C ILE A 44 -33.97 0.72 4.78
N GLU A 45 -35.00 1.39 4.26
CA GLU A 45 -35.44 1.26 2.87
C GLU A 45 -35.12 2.54 2.08
N PRO A 46 -33.98 2.60 1.37
CA PRO A 46 -33.63 3.75 0.56
C PRO A 46 -34.51 3.84 -0.70
N LYS A 47 -34.98 5.05 -1.01
CA LYS A 47 -35.74 5.31 -2.24
C LYS A 47 -34.81 5.31 -3.46
N GLN A 48 -35.11 4.49 -4.46
CA GLN A 48 -34.39 4.50 -5.72
C GLN A 48 -34.65 5.81 -6.48
N LEU A 49 -33.58 6.46 -6.91
CA LEU A 49 -33.64 7.67 -7.73
C LEU A 49 -33.23 7.33 -9.16
N HIS A 50 -34.11 7.58 -10.12
CA HIS A 50 -33.77 7.46 -11.54
C HIS A 50 -33.13 8.75 -12.03
N ILE A 51 -31.91 8.63 -12.56
CA ILE A 51 -31.20 9.76 -13.17
C ILE A 51 -31.68 9.90 -14.62
N ASN A 52 -31.99 11.12 -15.05
CA ASN A 52 -32.38 11.40 -16.43
C ASN A 52 -31.12 11.40 -17.33
N PRO A 53 -30.97 10.42 -18.25
CA PRO A 53 -29.76 10.30 -19.07
C PRO A 53 -29.55 11.49 -20.01
N LYS A 54 -30.60 12.25 -20.35
CA LYS A 54 -30.50 13.45 -21.21
C LYS A 54 -29.79 14.63 -20.53
N ARG A 55 -29.71 14.63 -19.19
CA ARG A 55 -29.05 15.69 -18.40
C ARG A 55 -27.72 15.24 -17.80
N THR A 56 -27.35 13.98 -18.00
CA THR A 56 -26.04 13.47 -17.60
C THR A 56 -25.01 13.94 -18.62
N GLU A 57 -24.15 14.87 -18.24
CA GLU A 57 -23.09 15.33 -19.13
C GLU A 57 -22.12 14.18 -19.42
N ALA A 58 -22.17 13.67 -20.66
CA ALA A 58 -21.28 12.63 -21.16
C ALA A 58 -19.79 13.06 -21.13
N ASP A 59 -19.52 14.36 -20.97
CA ASP A 59 -18.18 14.94 -21.01
C ASP A 59 -17.40 14.86 -19.68
N MET A 60 -17.95 14.31 -18.60
CA MET A 60 -17.25 14.26 -17.31
C MET A 60 -15.89 13.54 -17.43
N ASN A 61 -15.86 12.40 -18.12
CA ASN A 61 -14.63 11.63 -18.34
C ASN A 61 -13.62 12.43 -19.18
N ARG A 62 -14.10 13.17 -20.19
CA ARG A 62 -13.27 14.01 -21.05
C ARG A 62 -12.67 15.19 -20.28
N ARG A 63 -13.45 15.82 -19.39
CA ARG A 63 -12.97 16.88 -18.50
C ARG A 63 -11.93 16.35 -17.52
N ALA A 64 -12.18 15.19 -16.91
CA ALA A 64 -11.21 14.53 -16.03
C ALA A 64 -9.89 14.23 -16.76
N ALA A 65 -9.96 13.64 -17.96
CA ALA A 65 -8.79 13.40 -18.81
C ALA A 65 -8.04 14.69 -19.17
N GLY A 66 -8.76 15.77 -19.46
CA GLY A 66 -8.17 17.08 -19.71
C GLY A 66 -7.41 17.64 -18.52
N GLU A 67 -7.94 17.50 -17.30
CA GLU A 67 -7.26 17.92 -16.07
C GLU A 67 -6.01 17.08 -15.77
N LEU A 68 -6.05 15.78 -16.05
CA LEU A 68 -4.91 14.87 -15.88
C LEU A 68 -3.78 15.18 -16.87
N ALA A 69 -4.14 15.56 -18.10
CA ALA A 69 -3.17 15.98 -19.11
C ALA A 69 -2.51 17.32 -18.76
N ARG A 70 -3.23 18.22 -18.07
CA ARG A 70 -2.69 19.52 -17.63
C ARG A 70 -1.67 19.40 -16.50
N LYS A 71 -1.90 18.48 -15.55
CA LYS A 71 -1.09 18.37 -14.32
C LYS A 71 -0.61 16.95 -14.08
N ASN A 72 0.71 16.76 -14.22
CA ASN A 72 1.37 15.48 -13.94
C ASN A 72 1.17 15.00 -12.49
N GLU A 73 1.09 15.93 -11.52
CA GLU A 73 0.82 15.57 -10.13
C GLU A 73 -0.57 14.95 -9.95
N THR A 74 -1.59 15.50 -10.63
CA THR A 74 -2.96 14.99 -10.60
C THR A 74 -3.03 13.61 -11.23
N LYS A 75 -2.26 13.36 -12.31
CA LYS A 75 -2.13 12.02 -12.91
C LYS A 75 -1.61 10.99 -11.91
N LEU A 76 -0.52 11.30 -11.22
CA LEU A 76 0.05 10.41 -10.20
C LEU A 76 -0.92 10.17 -9.03
N LEU A 77 -1.70 11.19 -8.65
CA LEU A 77 -2.74 11.05 -7.62
C LEU A 77 -3.90 10.16 -8.09
N ALA A 78 -4.31 10.25 -9.35
CA ALA A 78 -5.35 9.41 -9.91
C ALA A 78 -4.92 7.93 -9.99
N GLU A 79 -3.69 7.65 -10.42
CA GLU A 79 -3.13 6.29 -10.40
C GLU A 79 -3.08 5.71 -8.97
N LYS A 80 -2.68 6.53 -8.00
CA LYS A 80 -2.69 6.16 -6.58
C LYS A 80 -4.11 5.92 -6.06
N ALA A 81 -5.07 6.77 -6.43
CA ALA A 81 -6.47 6.65 -6.04
C ALA A 81 -7.11 5.37 -6.60
N PHE A 82 -6.87 5.09 -7.88
CA PHE A 82 -7.27 3.84 -8.54
C PHE A 82 -6.78 2.62 -7.76
N THR A 83 -5.47 2.57 -7.50
CA THR A 83 -4.84 1.45 -6.79
C THR A 83 -5.35 1.35 -5.35
N SER A 84 -5.57 2.48 -4.68
CA SER A 84 -6.09 2.52 -3.30
C SER A 84 -7.51 2.00 -3.20
N TYR A 85 -8.37 2.35 -4.16
CA TYR A 85 -9.75 1.87 -4.22
C TYR A 85 -9.81 0.36 -4.40
N LEU A 86 -9.07 -0.19 -5.37
CA LEU A 86 -9.01 -1.63 -5.61
C LEU A 86 -8.46 -2.40 -4.40
N ARG A 87 -7.43 -1.89 -3.73
CA ARG A 87 -6.97 -2.46 -2.47
C ARG A 87 -8.07 -2.45 -1.41
N SER A 88 -8.81 -1.36 -1.28
CA SER A 88 -9.90 -1.29 -0.30
C SER A 88 -10.98 -2.35 -0.56
N LEU A 89 -11.35 -2.58 -1.83
CA LEU A 89 -12.31 -3.63 -2.19
C LEU A 89 -11.83 -5.03 -1.77
N LEU A 90 -10.55 -5.35 -1.98
CA LEU A 90 -9.97 -6.64 -1.56
C LEU A 90 -10.01 -6.86 -0.04
N LEU A 91 -9.87 -5.79 0.73
CA LEU A 91 -9.91 -5.81 2.19
C LEU A 91 -11.34 -5.93 2.76
N LEU A 92 -12.38 -5.58 2.00
CA LEU A 92 -13.75 -5.58 2.54
C LEU A 92 -14.28 -7.01 2.74
N PRO A 93 -14.77 -7.35 3.95
CA PRO A 93 -15.20 -8.71 4.28
C PRO A 93 -16.56 -9.08 3.68
N GLY A 94 -17.50 -8.13 3.56
CA GLY A 94 -18.90 -8.37 3.17
C GLY A 94 -19.18 -8.44 1.67
N LEU A 95 -18.34 -7.83 0.82
CA LEU A 95 -18.55 -7.74 -0.62
C LEU A 95 -17.82 -8.86 -1.38
N ARG A 96 -18.10 -10.13 -1.03
CA ARG A 96 -17.52 -11.30 -1.71
C ARG A 96 -17.77 -11.33 -3.23
N MET A 97 -18.79 -10.61 -3.69
CA MET A 97 -19.18 -10.46 -5.10
C MET A 97 -18.31 -9.43 -5.85
N LEU A 98 -17.68 -8.47 -5.17
CA LEU A 98 -16.76 -7.51 -5.80
C LEU A 98 -15.33 -8.01 -5.75
N ARG A 99 -15.10 -9.13 -6.42
CA ARG A 99 -13.73 -9.44 -6.79
C ARG A 99 -13.32 -8.43 -7.88
N PRO A 100 -12.14 -7.82 -7.80
CA PRO A 100 -11.63 -6.98 -8.88
C PRO A 100 -11.58 -7.71 -10.23
N SER A 101 -11.58 -9.05 -10.24
CA SER A 101 -11.72 -9.88 -11.43
C SER A 101 -13.06 -9.74 -12.17
N LEU A 102 -14.13 -9.37 -11.47
CA LEU A 102 -15.47 -9.18 -12.04
C LEU A 102 -15.69 -7.74 -12.52
N LEU A 103 -14.87 -6.80 -12.04
CA LEU A 103 -14.97 -5.39 -12.41
C LEU A 103 -14.22 -5.12 -13.71
N ASP A 104 -14.83 -4.34 -14.62
CA ASP A 104 -14.12 -3.80 -15.78
C ASP A 104 -13.12 -2.72 -15.33
N LEU A 105 -11.88 -3.14 -15.12
CA LEU A 105 -10.79 -2.27 -14.68
C LEU A 105 -10.46 -1.18 -15.72
N ASN A 106 -10.71 -1.42 -17.01
CA ASN A 106 -10.49 -0.44 -18.06
C ASN A 106 -11.56 0.64 -18.01
N ALA A 107 -12.83 0.26 -17.86
CA ALA A 107 -13.91 1.22 -17.67
C ALA A 107 -13.71 2.06 -16.39
N PHE A 108 -13.24 1.43 -15.31
CA PHE A 108 -12.93 2.16 -14.08
C PHE A 108 -11.76 3.14 -14.27
N ALA A 109 -10.68 2.74 -14.94
CA ALA A 109 -9.57 3.66 -15.26
C ALA A 109 -10.02 4.83 -16.14
N ALA A 110 -10.85 4.56 -17.16
CA ALA A 110 -11.42 5.58 -18.03
C ALA A 110 -12.34 6.56 -17.27
N SER A 111 -13.10 6.09 -16.27
CA SER A 111 -13.92 6.95 -15.41
C SER A 111 -13.10 7.93 -14.57
N LEU A 112 -11.86 7.55 -14.23
CA LEU A 112 -10.90 8.43 -13.57
C LEU A 112 -10.14 9.33 -14.55
N GLY A 113 -10.38 9.21 -15.86
CA GLY A 113 -9.69 9.97 -16.91
C GLY A 113 -8.29 9.43 -17.26
N LEU A 114 -7.93 8.24 -16.80
CA LEU A 114 -6.67 7.59 -17.12
C LEU A 114 -6.77 6.92 -18.50
N GLY A 115 -5.88 7.29 -19.43
CA GLY A 115 -5.81 6.67 -20.76
C GLY A 115 -5.13 5.30 -20.77
N THR A 116 -4.45 4.93 -19.69
CA THR A 116 -3.74 3.66 -19.54
C THR A 116 -4.08 3.02 -18.22
N LEU A 117 -4.21 1.70 -18.21
CA LEU A 117 -4.43 0.94 -16.99
C LEU A 117 -3.19 1.03 -16.08
N PRO A 118 -3.33 1.46 -14.81
CA PRO A 118 -2.25 1.42 -13.83
C PRO A 118 -1.85 -0.01 -13.46
N ASP A 119 -0.73 -0.18 -12.74
CA ASP A 119 -0.26 -1.50 -12.29
C ASP A 119 -1.28 -2.21 -11.39
N THR A 120 -1.79 -3.34 -11.89
CA THR A 120 -2.78 -4.22 -11.25
C THR A 120 -2.19 -5.53 -10.76
N SER A 121 -0.86 -5.71 -10.79
CA SER A 121 -0.16 -6.93 -10.37
C SER A 121 -0.48 -7.39 -8.93
N PHE A 122 -0.89 -6.47 -8.07
CA PHE A 122 -1.29 -6.80 -6.69
C PHE A 122 -2.60 -7.60 -6.62
N ILE A 123 -3.46 -7.53 -7.64
CA ILE A 123 -4.73 -8.28 -7.68
C ILE A 123 -4.44 -9.77 -7.85
N SER A 124 -3.59 -10.15 -8.82
CA SER A 124 -3.21 -11.54 -9.05
C SER A 124 -2.41 -12.12 -7.87
N ALA A 125 -1.59 -11.31 -7.20
CA ALA A 125 -0.90 -11.70 -5.97
C ALA A 125 -1.87 -11.99 -4.81
N PHE A 126 -2.99 -11.26 -4.72
CA PHE A 126 -4.02 -11.49 -3.72
C PHE A 126 -4.87 -12.73 -4.04
N GLU A 127 -5.28 -12.90 -5.30
CA GLU A 127 -6.07 -14.06 -5.74
C GLU A 127 -5.30 -15.38 -5.62
N SER A 128 -3.98 -15.35 -5.80
CA SER A 128 -3.10 -16.51 -5.58
C SER A 128 -2.83 -16.83 -4.11
N ASN A 129 -3.51 -16.17 -3.16
CA ASN A 129 -3.35 -16.35 -1.70
C ASN A 129 -1.90 -16.16 -1.20
N LYS A 130 -1.02 -15.54 -2.00
CA LYS A 130 0.37 -15.24 -1.61
C LYS A 130 0.48 -14.10 -0.60
N VAL A 131 -0.57 -13.30 -0.46
CA VAL A 131 -0.65 -12.15 0.43
C VAL A 131 -1.94 -12.25 1.23
N SER A 132 -1.85 -12.46 2.55
CA SER A 132 -3.05 -12.54 3.40
C SER A 132 -3.69 -11.16 3.57
N ARG A 133 -4.99 -11.11 3.89
CA ARG A 133 -5.69 -9.86 4.24
C ARG A 133 -4.98 -9.13 5.39
N GLU A 134 -4.41 -9.88 6.33
CA GLU A 134 -3.60 -9.40 7.45
C GLU A 134 -2.30 -8.73 6.97
N ASP A 135 -1.66 -9.26 5.93
CA ASP A 135 -0.44 -8.69 5.35
C ASP A 135 -0.73 -7.38 4.63
N VAL A 136 -1.84 -7.30 3.90
CA VAL A 136 -2.27 -6.03 3.26
C VAL A 136 -2.64 -4.99 4.33
N ARG A 137 -3.30 -5.41 5.41
CA ARG A 137 -3.72 -4.52 6.51
C ARG A 137 -2.53 -3.99 7.31
N THR A 138 -1.53 -4.83 7.58
CA THR A 138 -0.28 -4.41 8.23
C THR A 138 0.55 -3.50 7.32
N GLN A 139 0.60 -3.75 6.01
CA GLN A 139 1.24 -2.83 5.05
C GLN A 139 0.54 -1.47 4.99
N LYS A 140 -0.79 -1.43 4.99
CA LYS A 140 -1.57 -0.18 4.92
C LYS A 140 -1.35 0.72 6.14
N ASN A 141 -1.19 0.13 7.32
CA ASN A 141 -0.93 0.84 8.57
C ASN A 141 0.58 1.02 8.88
N SER A 142 1.47 0.45 8.07
CA SER A 142 2.90 0.63 8.26
C SER A 142 3.32 2.03 7.79
N ASN A 143 3.91 2.80 8.70
CA ASN A 143 4.55 4.06 8.32
C ASN A 143 5.83 3.73 7.54
N LYS A 144 5.77 3.85 6.20
CA LYS A 144 6.92 3.59 5.31
C LYS A 144 8.15 4.44 5.67
N SER A 145 7.96 5.62 6.26
CA SER A 145 9.06 6.45 6.74
C SER A 145 9.79 5.79 7.93
N LEU A 146 9.04 5.22 8.88
CA LEU A 146 9.61 4.49 10.01
C LEU A 146 10.29 3.18 9.57
N GLN A 147 9.78 2.49 8.55
CA GLN A 147 10.43 1.29 8.01
C GLN A 147 11.78 1.64 7.36
N ARG A 148 11.81 2.68 6.51
CA ARG A 148 13.07 3.16 5.90
C ARG A 148 14.10 3.55 6.96
N LEU A 149 13.68 4.29 7.99
CA LEU A 149 14.56 4.67 9.08
C LEU A 149 15.09 3.44 9.85
N ARG A 150 14.25 2.42 10.08
CA ARG A 150 14.68 1.16 10.69
C ARG A 150 15.70 0.42 9.83
N ASP A 151 15.49 0.39 8.52
CA ASP A 151 16.41 -0.26 7.58
C ASP A 151 17.76 0.46 7.50
N ASP A 152 17.74 1.80 7.51
CA ASP A 152 18.96 2.62 7.51
C ASP A 152 19.75 2.45 8.82
N ILE A 153 19.08 2.43 9.98
CA ILE A 153 19.71 2.12 11.28
C ILE A 153 20.31 0.71 11.27
N LYS A 154 19.62 -0.27 10.67
CA LYS A 154 20.10 -1.65 10.59
C LYS A 154 21.34 -1.75 9.70
N LYS A 155 21.38 -1.01 8.58
CA LYS A 155 22.55 -0.92 7.70
C LYS A 155 23.74 -0.26 8.40
N ASP A 156 23.53 0.85 9.11
CA ASP A 156 24.60 1.53 9.85
C ASP A 156 25.20 0.62 10.96
N LYS A 157 24.34 -0.06 11.72
CA LYS A 157 24.79 -1.05 12.72
C LYS A 157 25.57 -2.20 12.09
N ALA A 158 25.13 -2.72 10.95
CA ALA A 158 25.83 -3.78 10.24
C ALA A 158 27.20 -3.33 9.71
N ALA A 159 27.29 -2.10 9.18
CA ALA A 159 28.54 -1.51 8.72
C ALA A 159 29.54 -1.31 9.86
N LYS A 160 29.09 -0.77 11.01
CA LYS A 160 29.93 -0.64 12.22
C LYS A 160 30.43 -1.98 12.74
N ARG A 161 29.59 -3.02 12.71
CA ARG A 161 30.01 -4.36 13.14
C ARG A 161 31.08 -4.94 12.22
N ARG A 162 30.89 -4.84 10.90
CA ARG A 162 31.88 -5.28 9.91
C ARG A 162 33.21 -4.53 10.05
N ALA A 163 33.17 -3.21 10.22
CA ALA A 163 34.38 -2.41 10.43
C ALA A 163 35.12 -2.78 11.73
N ARG A 164 34.40 -3.17 12.79
CA ARG A 164 35.02 -3.67 14.03
C ARG A 164 35.67 -5.03 13.82
N GLU A 165 34.97 -5.96 13.18
CA GLU A 165 35.51 -7.30 12.87
C GLU A 165 36.76 -7.20 11.97
N GLU A 166 36.76 -6.29 11.01
CA GLU A 166 37.90 -6.04 10.11
C GLU A 166 39.10 -5.42 10.85
N ARG A 167 38.87 -4.45 11.74
CA ARG A 167 39.91 -3.92 12.63
C ARG A 167 40.49 -4.98 13.58
N GLU A 168 39.66 -5.87 14.12
CA GLU A 168 40.13 -6.96 14.96
C GLU A 168 40.95 -7.99 14.16
N ARG A 169 40.57 -8.28 12.91
CA ARG A 169 41.37 -9.12 11.99
C ARG A 169 42.72 -8.48 11.66
N GLN A 170 42.74 -7.19 11.35
CA GLN A 170 43.99 -6.46 11.07
C GLN A 170 44.94 -6.49 12.28
N LYS A 171 44.42 -6.23 13.49
CA LYS A 171 45.21 -6.31 14.73
C LYS A 171 45.78 -7.71 15.00
N ARG A 172 45.00 -8.77 14.72
CA ARG A 172 45.47 -10.16 14.86
C ARG A 172 46.58 -10.48 13.84
N ALA A 173 46.42 -10.04 12.59
CA ALA A 173 47.43 -10.22 11.55
C ALA A 173 48.74 -9.46 11.86
N GLU A 174 48.65 -8.22 12.35
CA GLU A 174 49.81 -7.44 12.79
C GLU A 174 50.54 -8.08 13.98
N MET A 175 49.78 -8.61 14.96
CA MET A 175 50.34 -9.32 16.10
C MET A 175 51.08 -10.60 15.66
N GLU A 176 50.48 -11.37 14.74
CA GLU A 176 51.09 -12.59 14.20
C GLU A 176 52.37 -12.28 13.39
N ALA A 177 52.36 -11.20 12.60
CA ALA A 177 53.53 -10.74 11.87
C ALA A 177 54.68 -10.30 12.81
N ARG A 178 54.36 -9.59 13.90
CA ARG A 178 55.34 -9.23 14.94
C ARG A 178 55.93 -10.44 15.64
N LEU A 179 55.12 -11.46 15.95
CA LEU A 179 55.59 -12.72 16.54
C LEU A 179 56.53 -13.47 15.61
N LYS A 180 56.24 -13.52 14.30
CA LYS A 180 57.14 -14.13 13.30
C LYS A 180 58.46 -13.36 13.15
N GLN A 181 58.43 -12.04 13.18
CA GLN A 181 59.66 -11.22 13.15
C GLN A 181 60.51 -11.41 14.42
N ALA A 182 59.89 -11.48 15.60
CA ALA A 182 60.59 -11.73 16.86
C ALA A 182 61.22 -13.15 16.90
N ALA A 183 60.52 -14.16 16.39
CA ALA A 183 61.06 -15.52 16.26
C ALA A 183 62.26 -15.58 15.29
N GLY A 184 62.22 -14.82 14.19
CA GLY A 184 63.34 -14.71 13.25
C GLY A 184 64.57 -14.00 13.86
N GLN A 185 64.36 -12.98 14.69
CA GLN A 185 65.45 -12.27 15.38
C GLN A 185 66.09 -13.11 16.51
N ALA A 186 65.29 -13.90 17.24
CA ALA A 186 65.79 -14.83 18.25
C ALA A 186 66.62 -15.97 17.63
N ALA A 187 66.22 -16.47 16.46
CA ALA A 187 67.00 -17.47 15.72
C ALA A 187 68.33 -16.92 15.19
N GLY A 188 68.37 -15.63 14.78
CA GLY A 188 69.59 -14.95 14.35
C GLY A 188 70.58 -14.65 15.49
N GLN A 189 70.08 -14.33 16.69
CA GLN A 189 70.94 -14.09 17.86
C GLN A 189 71.51 -15.39 18.46
N ALA A 190 70.80 -16.52 18.36
CA ALA A 190 71.32 -17.83 18.77
C ALA A 190 72.44 -18.34 17.84
N ALA A 191 72.42 -18.00 16.55
CA ALA A 191 73.48 -18.36 15.60
C ALA A 191 74.75 -17.49 15.77
N GLY A 192 74.64 -16.27 16.30
CA GLY A 192 75.78 -15.37 16.53
C GLY A 192 76.56 -15.61 17.84
N GLN A 193 76.04 -16.41 18.76
CA GLN A 193 76.74 -16.80 20.00
C GLN A 193 77.47 -18.16 19.91
N ALA A 194 77.41 -18.83 18.76
CA ALA A 194 78.04 -20.13 18.50
C ALA A 194 79.20 -20.06 17.48
N ALA A 195 79.71 -18.86 17.18
CA ALA A 195 80.90 -18.64 16.36
C ALA A 195 82.06 -18.09 17.20
#